data_AF-A0A7Y0XD74-F1
#
_entry.id   AF-A0A7Y0XD74-F1
#
_cell.length_a   1.000
_cell.length_b   1.000
_cell.length_c   1.000
_cell.angle_alpha   90.00
_cell.angle_beta   90.00
_cell.angle_gamma   90.00
#
_symmetry.space_group_name_H-M   'P 1'
#
loop_
_entity.id
_entity.type
_entity.pdbx_description
1 polymer ?
#
loop_
_entity_poly.entity_id
_entity_poly.type
_entity_poly.pdbx_seq_one_letter_code
_entity_poly.pdbx_strand_id
1 'polypeptide(L)' 'SVVIESEVMIGAGSLVPPGKVLESGYLYVGSPVKQARPLSEKERAFLQKSANNYVQNKNDYLNEVKDLN' A
#
# COMPACT_ATOMS: atom_id res chain seq x y z
N SER A 1 17.82 -5.52 6.42
CA SER A 1 16.75 -5.61 5.42
C SER A 1 15.40 -5.67 6.12
N VAL A 2 14.30 -5.40 5.42
CA VAL A 2 12.92 -5.59 5.92
C VAL A 2 12.22 -6.51 4.93
N VAL A 3 11.31 -7.36 5.41
CA VAL A 3 10.43 -8.17 4.58
C VAL A 3 8.99 -7.76 4.85
N ILE A 4 8.25 -7.43 3.80
CA ILE A 4 6.82 -7.13 3.87
C ILE A 4 6.15 -8.19 3.02
N GLU A 5 5.34 -9.04 3.64
CA GLU A 5 4.61 -10.07 2.91
C GLU A 5 3.48 -9.46 2.09
N SER A 6 2.81 -10.28 1.28
CA SER A 6 1.66 -9.85 0.48
C SER A 6 0.53 -9.32 1.37
N GLU A 7 -0.31 -8.44 0.83
CA GLU A 7 -1.54 -7.99 1.49
C GLU A 7 -1.33 -7.36 2.89
N VAL A 8 -0.24 -6.60 3.05
CA VAL A 8 0.04 -5.81 4.27
C VAL A 8 -0.38 -4.35 4.07
N MET A 9 -0.99 -3.75 5.09
CA MET A 9 -1.24 -2.30 5.14
C MET A 9 -0.36 -1.65 6.20
N ILE A 10 0.30 -0.55 5.83
CA ILE A 10 1.12 0.25 6.75
C ILE A 10 0.46 1.60 6.92
N GLY A 11 0.12 1.96 8.17
CA GLY A 11 -0.52 3.24 8.47
C GLY A 11 0.41 4.42 8.20
N ALA A 12 -0.19 5.56 7.84
CA ALA A 12 0.56 6.80 7.64
C ALA A 12 1.40 7.17 8.87
N GLY A 13 2.60 7.72 8.63
CA GLY A 13 3.53 8.11 9.70
C GLY A 13 4.25 6.95 10.41
N SER A 14 4.12 5.72 9.90
CA SER A 14 4.78 4.55 10.48
C SER A 14 6.26 4.44 10.15
N LEU A 15 7.04 3.87 11.08
CA LEU A 15 8.46 3.54 10.88
C LEU A 15 8.66 2.04 11.02
N VAL A 16 9.10 1.38 9.94
CA VAL A 16 9.43 -0.05 9.95
C VAL A 16 10.92 -0.22 10.28
N PRO A 17 11.28 -0.79 11.45
CA PRO A 17 12.68 -1.00 11.80
C PRO A 17 13.35 -2.04 10.88
N PRO A 18 14.68 -1.96 10.69
CA PRO A 18 15.44 -3.03 10.06
C PRO A 18 15.23 -4.38 10.78
N GLY A 19 15.22 -5.47 10.01
CA GLY A 19 15.06 -6.83 10.51
C GLY A 19 13.61 -7.27 10.73
N LYS A 20 12.62 -6.39 10.55
CA LYS A 20 11.21 -6.76 10.67
C LYS A 20 10.74 -7.60 9.47
N VAL A 21 9.93 -8.60 9.80
CA VAL A 21 9.02 -9.29 8.88
C VAL A 21 7.60 -8.84 9.25
N LEU A 22 6.85 -8.33 8.28
CA LEU A 22 5.44 -7.96 8.43
C LEU A 22 4.58 -9.05 7.79
N GLU A 23 3.75 -9.69 8.60
CA GLU A 23 2.90 -10.83 8.24
C GLU A 23 1.74 -10.41 7.34
N SER A 24 1.46 -11.24 6.34
CA SER A 24 0.36 -11.04 5.39
C SER A 24 -0.99 -10.83 6.07
N GLY A 25 -1.79 -9.90 5.54
CA GLY A 25 -3.16 -9.72 5.96
C GLY A 25 -3.35 -8.89 7.23
N TYR A 26 -2.34 -8.16 7.68
CA TYR A 26 -2.41 -7.30 8.86
C TYR A 26 -2.19 -5.81 8.56
N LEU A 27 -2.77 -4.98 9.42
CA LEU A 27 -2.47 -3.55 9.54
C LEU A 27 -1.33 -3.36 10.55
N TYR A 28 -0.30 -2.62 10.15
CA TYR A 28 0.81 -2.18 11.00
C TYR A 28 0.79 -0.66 11.17
N VAL A 29 0.94 -0.18 12.41
CA VAL A 29 0.95 1.26 12.72
C VAL A 29 2.02 1.61 13.76
N GLY A 30 2.50 2.85 13.72
CA GLY A 30 3.35 3.44 14.75
C GLY A 30 4.82 3.56 14.36
N SER A 31 5.58 4.23 15.22
CA SER A 31 7.03 4.43 15.07
C SER A 31 7.73 4.06 16.39
N PRO A 32 8.28 2.84 16.54
CA PRO A 32 8.31 1.76 15.55
C PRO A 32 6.95 1.06 15.37
N VAL A 33 6.74 0.41 14.22
CA VAL A 33 5.48 -0.29 13.91
C VAL A 33 5.18 -1.45 14.87
N LYS A 34 3.89 -1.60 15.20
CA LYS A 34 3.31 -2.78 15.83
C LYS A 34 2.21 -3.36 14.94
N GLN A 35 2.01 -4.67 15.00
CA GLN A 35 0.87 -5.36 14.39
C GLN A 35 -0.38 -4.95 15.16
N ALA A 36 -1.30 -4.26 14.51
CA ALA A 36 -2.49 -3.73 15.16
C ALA A 36 -3.64 -4.75 15.16
N ARG A 37 -4.01 -5.23 13.97
CA ARG A 37 -5.14 -6.14 13.75
C ARG A 37 -5.12 -6.71 12.33
N PRO A 38 -5.87 -7.80 12.05
CA PRO A 38 -6.13 -8.23 10.67
C PRO A 38 -6.78 -7.10 9.84
N LEU A 39 -6.52 -7.13 8.54
CA LEU A 39 -7.25 -6.33 7.57
C LEU A 39 -8.70 -6.81 7.47
N SER A 40 -9.62 -5.85 7.41
CA SER A 40 -10.98 -6.12 6.96
C SER A 40 -10.99 -6.50 5.48
N GLU A 41 -12.05 -7.17 5.04
CA GLU A 41 -12.25 -7.52 3.62
C GLU A 41 -12.17 -6.29 2.71
N LYS A 42 -12.75 -5.16 3.16
CA LYS A 42 -12.72 -3.89 2.43
C LYS A 42 -11.29 -3.36 2.29
N GLU A 43 -10.49 -3.41 3.35
CA GLU A 43 -9.09 -2.97 3.32
C GLU A 43 -8.24 -3.87 2.42
N ARG A 44 -8.45 -5.18 2.46
CA ARG A 44 -7.76 -6.15 1.58
C ARG A 44 -8.10 -5.90 0.11
N ALA A 45 -9.39 -5.76 -0.22
CA ALA A 45 -9.84 -5.44 -1.58
C ALA A 45 -9.32 -4.07 -2.06
N PHE A 46 -9.16 -3.12 -1.14
CA PHE A 46 -8.65 -1.78 -1.47
C PHE A 46 -7.18 -1.80 -1.93
N LEU A 47 -6.36 -2.77 -1.50
CA LEU A 47 -4.96 -2.86 -1.95
C LEU A 47 -4.87 -2.99 -3.48
N GLN A 48 -5.58 -3.94 -4.08
CA GLN A 48 -5.60 -4.11 -5.53
C GLN A 48 -6.27 -2.92 -6.24
N LYS A 49 -7.40 -2.44 -5.69
CA LYS A 49 -8.12 -1.30 -6.27
C LYS A 49 -7.24 -0.05 -6.32
N SER A 50 -6.48 0.24 -5.26
CA SER A 50 -5.60 1.40 -5.19
C SER A 50 -4.49 1.33 -6.24
N ALA A 51 -3.87 0.16 -6.45
CA ALA A 51 -2.88 -0.04 -7.49
C ALA A 51 -3.47 0.18 -8.89
N ASN A 52 -4.66 -0.36 -9.16
CA ASN A 52 -5.35 -0.17 -10.43
C ASN A 52 -5.70 1.30 -10.68
N ASN A 53 -6.11 2.04 -9.64
CA ASN A 53 -6.39 3.47 -9.76
C ASN A 53 -5.13 4.25 -10.18
N TYR A 54 -3.95 3.92 -9.64
CA TYR A 54 -2.70 4.58 -10.07
C TYR A 54 -2.34 4.28 -11.52
N VAL A 55 -2.58 3.05 -12.00
CA VAL A 55 -2.40 2.70 -13.41
C VAL A 55 -3.34 3.51 -14.29
N GLN A 56 -4.62 3.59 -13.91
CA GLN A 56 -5.62 4.37 -14.66
C GLN A 56 -5.23 5.85 -14.71
N ASN A 57 -4.96 6.47 -13.56
CA ASN A 57 -4.58 7.88 -13.48
C ASN A 57 -3.39 8.18 -14.38
N LYS A 58 -2.33 7.34 -14.35
CA LYS A 58 -1.17 7.49 -15.23
C LYS A 58 -1.56 7.40 -16.71
N ASN A 59 -2.44 6.48 -17.09
CA ASN A 59 -2.91 6.36 -18.47
C ASN A 59 -3.73 7.58 -18.91
N ASP A 60 -4.59 8.11 -18.03
CA ASP A 60 -5.37 9.32 -18.30
C ASP A 60 -4.44 10.50 -18.60
N TYR A 61 -3.43 10.75 -17.74
CA TYR A 61 -2.42 11.78 -17.99
C TYR A 61 -1.67 11.57 -19.32
N LEU A 62 -1.28 10.34 -19.66
CA LEU A 62 -0.58 10.07 -20.93
C LEU A 62 -1.46 10.27 -22.17
N ASN A 63 -2.77 10.11 -22.03
CA ASN A 63 -3.72 10.30 -23.12
C ASN A 63 -4.14 11.78 -23.26
N GLU A 64 -4.26 12.52 -22.16
CA GLU A 64 -4.57 13.95 -22.17
C GLU A 64 -3.39 14.81 -22.68
N VAL A 65 -2.14 14.39 -22.46
CA VAL A 65 -0.94 15.11 -22.92
C VAL A 65 -0.69 14.97 -24.43
N LYS A 66 -1.52 14.21 -25.17
CA LYS A 66 -1.28 13.93 -26.60
C LYS A 66 -1.70 15.03 -27.59
N ASP A 67 -2.41 16.07 -27.19
CA ASP A 67 -2.90 17.10 -28.12
C ASP A 67 -2.42 18.52 -27.76
N LEU A 68 -1.10 18.73 -27.83
CA LEU A 68 -0.47 20.05 -27.92
C LEU A 68 0.56 20.06 -29.05
N ASN A 69 0.15 19.69 -30.27
CA ASN A 69 0.82 20.04 -31.54
C ASN A 69 -0.17 20.01 -32.69
#